data_AF-A0A3D1VM84-F1
#
_entry.id   AF-A0A3D1VM84-F1
#
_cell.length_a   1.000
_cell.length_b   1.000
_cell.length_c   1.000
_cell.angle_alpha   90.00
_cell.angle_beta   90.00
_cell.angle_gamma   90.00
#
_symmetry.space_group_name_H-M   'P 1'
#
loop_
_entity.id
_entity.type
_entity.pdbx_description
1 polymer ?
#
loop_
_entity_poly.entity_id
_entity_poly.type
_entity_poly.pdbx_seq_one_letter_code
_entity_poly.pdbx_strand_id
1 'polypeptide(L)'
;ILHMPIRDYLTTVRNAGGLAIHAHPFREQGYIEMIRLLPRHVDGVESPNANRTPFENQTAAEYAEKYGLFLFAGTDNHRGKDQTRFCGID
;
A
#
# COMPACT_ATOMS: atom_id res chain seq x y z
N ILE A 1 -19.61 1.39 7.33
CA ILE A 1 -18.20 1.22 6.91
C ILE A 1 -18.09 0.21 5.77
N LEU A 2 -18.52 -1.05 5.94
CA LEU A 2 -18.32 -2.12 4.92
C LEU A 2 -19.02 -1.92 3.56
N HIS A 3 -20.05 -1.08 3.46
CA HIS A 3 -20.76 -0.79 2.20
C HIS A 3 -20.53 0.64 1.69
N MET A 4 -19.61 1.39 2.32
CA MET A 4 -19.33 2.77 1.94
C MET A 4 -18.50 2.79 0.64
N PRO A 5 -18.78 3.69 -0.32
CA PRO A 5 -17.90 3.90 -1.45
C PRO A 5 -16.47 4.19 -0.98
N ILE A 6 -15.47 3.63 -1.66
CA ILE A 6 -14.07 3.69 -1.21
C ILE A 6 -13.58 5.13 -0.98
N ARG A 7 -14.01 6.09 -1.80
CA ARG A 7 -13.62 7.50 -1.66
C ARG A 7 -14.15 8.09 -0.36
N ASP A 8 -15.41 7.83 -0.04
CA ASP A 8 -16.05 8.34 1.18
C ASP A 8 -15.42 7.73 2.43
N TYR A 9 -15.01 6.45 2.35
CA TYR A 9 -14.26 5.81 3.43
C TYR A 9 -12.91 6.51 3.67
N LEU A 10 -12.13 6.75 2.61
CA LEU A 10 -10.83 7.43 2.72
C LEU A 10 -10.98 8.86 3.26
N THR A 11 -11.99 9.59 2.79
CA THR A 11 -12.33 10.92 3.33
C THR A 11 -12.71 10.86 4.81
N THR A 12 -13.48 9.86 5.23
CA THR A 12 -13.85 9.67 6.63
C THR A 12 -12.63 9.42 7.51
N VAL A 13 -11.67 8.59 7.07
CA VAL A 13 -10.41 8.34 7.79
C VAL A 13 -9.62 9.63 7.97
N ARG A 14 -9.46 10.42 6.90
CA ARG A 14 -8.73 11.70 6.96
C ARG A 14 -9.42 12.72 7.87
N ASN A 15 -10.75 12.82 7.81
CA ASN A 15 -11.53 13.72 8.67
C ASN A 15 -11.44 13.34 10.16
N ALA A 16 -11.17 12.07 10.47
CA ALA A 16 -10.92 11.60 11.83
C ALA A 16 -9.46 11.80 12.28
N GLY A 17 -8.60 12.44 11.46
CA GLY A 17 -7.18 12.66 11.75
C GLY A 17 -6.27 11.48 11.40
N GLY A 18 -6.78 10.46 10.70
CA GLY A 18 -6.00 9.32 10.23
C GLY A 18 -5.34 9.56 8.87
N LEU A 19 -4.42 8.66 8.51
CA LEU A 19 -3.80 8.59 7.18
C LEU A 19 -4.30 7.36 6.44
N ALA A 20 -4.46 7.50 5.12
CA ALA A 20 -4.78 6.39 4.23
C ALA A 20 -3.54 5.95 3.43
N ILE A 21 -3.03 4.76 3.71
CA ILE A 21 -1.86 4.20 3.02
C ILE A 21 -2.32 3.09 2.07
N HIS A 22 -1.93 3.17 0.80
CA HIS A 22 -2.22 2.14 -0.17
C HIS A 22 -1.26 0.95 0.02
N ALA A 23 -1.75 -0.12 0.64
CA ALA A 23 -0.98 -1.35 0.85
C ALA A 23 -0.62 -2.02 -0.49
N HIS A 24 0.67 -2.35 -0.66
CA HIS A 24 1.28 -3.01 -1.81
C HIS A 24 0.46 -2.88 -3.13
N PRO A 25 0.33 -1.66 -3.70
CA PRO A 25 -0.72 -1.32 -4.67
C PRO A 25 -0.60 -2.04 -6.01
N PHE A 26 0.59 -2.54 -6.32
CA PHE A 26 0.88 -3.23 -7.58
C PHE A 26 0.87 -4.75 -7.42
N ARG A 27 0.31 -5.29 -6.33
CA ARG A 27 0.23 -6.73 -6.13
C ARG A 27 -0.54 -7.41 -7.26
N GLU A 28 0.10 -8.35 -7.93
CA GLU A 28 -0.57 -9.26 -8.86
C GLU A 28 -0.76 -10.64 -8.22
N GLN A 29 -2.00 -11.13 -8.21
CA GLN A 29 -2.38 -12.47 -7.75
C GLN A 29 -3.64 -12.93 -8.48
N GLY A 30 -3.86 -14.25 -8.56
CA GLY A 30 -4.99 -14.82 -9.30
C GLY A 30 -6.38 -14.40 -8.81
N TYR A 31 -6.50 -13.87 -7.59
CA TYR A 31 -7.76 -13.36 -7.04
C TYR A 31 -7.94 -11.84 -7.22
N ILE A 32 -6.97 -11.15 -7.81
CA ILE A 32 -7.00 -9.71 -8.06
C ILE A 32 -7.32 -9.51 -9.53
N GLU A 33 -8.52 -9.00 -9.81
CA GLU A 33 -8.99 -8.76 -11.18
C GLU A 33 -8.19 -7.66 -11.89
N MET A 34 -7.90 -6.56 -11.17
CA MET A 34 -7.23 -5.40 -11.74
C MET A 34 -6.59 -4.52 -10.65
N ILE A 35 -5.54 -3.80 -11.02
CA ILE A 35 -4.94 -2.75 -10.20
C ILE A 35 -5.84 -1.51 -10.23
N ARG A 36 -6.16 -0.94 -9.05
CA ARG A 36 -7.00 0.26 -8.92
C ARG A 36 -6.27 1.32 -8.09
N LEU A 37 -5.76 2.37 -8.74
CA LEU A 37 -5.02 3.43 -8.08
C LEU A 37 -5.93 4.62 -7.71
N LEU A 38 -5.65 5.25 -6.57
CA LEU A 38 -6.40 6.40 -6.04
C LEU A 38 -5.45 7.52 -5.59
N PRO A 39 -4.57 8.04 -6.47
CA PRO A 39 -3.45 8.91 -6.07
C PRO A 39 -3.84 10.20 -5.37
N ARG A 40 -5.06 10.68 -5.60
CA ARG A 40 -5.58 11.92 -5.00
C ARG A 40 -6.36 11.70 -3.70
N HIS A 41 -6.51 10.46 -3.26
CA HIS A 41 -7.32 10.11 -2.09
C HIS A 41 -6.52 9.39 -0.99
N VAL A 42 -5.32 8.91 -1.30
CA VAL A 42 -4.39 8.33 -0.33
C VAL A 42 -3.34 9.36 0.10
N ASP A 43 -2.72 9.13 1.24
CA ASP A 43 -1.61 9.92 1.80
C ASP A 43 -0.25 9.30 1.49
N GLY A 44 -0.22 7.98 1.33
CA GLY A 44 1.00 7.23 1.10
C GLY A 44 0.79 5.90 0.41
N VAL A 45 1.91 5.24 0.14
CA VAL A 45 2.01 3.95 -0.53
C VAL A 45 2.96 3.06 0.24
N GLU A 46 2.62 1.78 0.35
CA GLU A 46 3.55 0.80 0.89
C GLU A 46 4.59 0.43 -0.17
N SER A 47 5.82 0.90 0.03
CA SER A 47 7.04 0.43 -0.64
C SER A 47 8.25 0.84 0.21
N PRO A 48 9.15 -0.09 0.57
CA PRO A 48 9.14 -1.49 0.16
C PRO A 48 8.15 -2.37 0.96
N ASN A 49 7.67 -3.44 0.33
CA ASN A 49 7.02 -4.58 0.97
C ASN A 49 7.88 -5.85 0.85
N ALA A 50 8.15 -6.53 1.98
CA ALA A 50 9.04 -7.69 2.02
C ALA A 50 8.54 -8.92 1.24
N ASN A 51 7.22 -9.04 1.08
CA ASN A 51 6.57 -10.18 0.42
C ASN A 51 6.05 -9.84 -0.98
N ARG A 52 6.48 -8.71 -1.54
CA ARG A 52 6.30 -8.33 -2.95
C ARG A 52 7.59 -8.43 -3.74
N THR A 53 7.44 -8.63 -5.04
CA THR A 53 8.52 -8.71 -6.00
C THR A 53 9.27 -7.37 -6.13
N PRO A 54 10.51 -7.38 -6.65
CA PRO A 54 11.23 -6.13 -6.94
C PRO A 54 10.45 -5.21 -7.90
N PHE A 55 9.81 -5.77 -8.93
CA PHE A 55 9.00 -5.01 -9.89
C PHE A 55 7.85 -4.28 -9.20
N GLU A 56 7.02 -4.99 -8.43
CA GLU A 56 5.88 -4.39 -7.73
C GLU A 56 6.31 -3.28 -6.76
N ASN A 57 7.41 -3.48 -6.03
CA ASN A 57 7.97 -2.47 -5.12
C ASN A 57 8.51 -1.24 -5.86
N GLN A 58 9.23 -1.45 -6.97
CA GLN A 58 9.76 -0.37 -7.79
C GLN A 58 8.62 0.45 -8.40
N THR A 59 7.62 -0.20 -9.00
CA THR A 59 6.47 0.49 -9.57
C THR A 59 5.67 1.26 -8.50
N ALA A 60 5.54 0.70 -7.29
CA ALA A 60 4.94 1.39 -6.16
C ALA A 60 5.71 2.65 -5.75
N ALA A 61 7.05 2.59 -5.73
CA ALA A 61 7.90 3.72 -5.40
C ALA A 61 7.83 4.83 -6.47
N GLU A 62 7.91 4.46 -7.76
CA GLU A 62 7.76 5.40 -8.88
C GLU A 62 6.37 6.06 -8.89
N TYR A 63 5.32 5.29 -8.57
CA TYR A 63 3.97 5.81 -8.40
C TYR A 63 3.90 6.82 -7.25
N ALA A 64 4.50 6.52 -6.10
CA ALA A 64 4.53 7.44 -4.97
C ALA A 64 5.26 8.75 -5.32
N GLU A 65 6.43 8.65 -5.96
CA GLU A 65 7.22 9.80 -6.41
C GLU A 65 6.42 10.71 -7.35
N LYS A 66 5.80 10.14 -8.39
CA LYS A 66 5.04 10.90 -9.41
C LYS A 66 3.85 11.68 -8.83
N TYR A 67 3.30 11.25 -7.70
CA TYR A 67 2.16 11.88 -7.05
C TYR A 67 2.50 12.57 -5.72
N GLY A 68 3.77 12.60 -5.32
CA GLY A 68 4.22 13.22 -4.07
C GLY A 68 3.66 12.53 -2.82
N LEU A 69 3.51 11.20 -2.85
CA LEU A 69 2.97 10.40 -1.76
C LEU A 69 4.08 9.93 -0.81
N PHE A 70 3.76 9.79 0.48
CA PHE A 70 4.68 9.22 1.46
C PHE A 70 4.92 7.73 1.22
N LEU A 71 6.14 7.26 1.55
CA LEU A 71 6.50 5.85 1.49
C LEU A 71 6.42 5.21 2.87
N PHE A 72 5.85 4.01 2.93
CA PHE A 72 5.75 3.19 4.12
C PHE A 72 6.35 1.81 3.85
N ALA A 73 7.17 1.31 4.77
CA ALA A 73 7.69 -0.05 4.68
C ALA A 73 6.77 -1.04 5.42
N GLY A 74 6.64 -2.25 4.88
CA GLY A 74 5.84 -3.29 5.53
C GLY A 74 6.29 -4.69 5.17
N THR A 75 6.03 -5.66 6.05
CA THR A 75 6.41 -7.05 5.79
C THR A 75 5.29 -7.86 5.15
N ASP A 76 4.02 -7.51 5.38
CA ASP A 76 2.87 -8.36 5.06
C ASP A 76 3.09 -9.80 5.58
N ASN A 77 3.60 -9.91 6.81
CA ASN A 77 4.04 -11.18 7.39
C ASN A 77 2.84 -12.08 7.74
N HIS A 78 2.73 -13.19 7.02
CA HIS A 78 1.80 -14.29 7.27
C HIS A 78 2.51 -15.59 7.68
N ARG A 79 3.83 -15.55 7.83
CA ARG A 79 4.71 -16.69 8.17
C ARG A 79 5.12 -16.70 9.65
N GLY A 80 4.72 -15.68 10.40
CA GLY A 80 5.12 -15.53 11.80
C GLY A 80 6.63 -15.43 11.94
N LYS A 81 7.20 -16.29 12.77
CA LYS A 81 8.65 -16.35 13.04
C LYS A 81 9.49 -16.79 11.83
N ASP A 82 8.88 -17.43 10.84
CA ASP A 82 9.60 -17.98 9.68
C ASP A 82 9.80 -16.93 8.56
N GLN A 83 9.38 -15.67 8.79
CA GLN A 83 9.69 -14.56 7.90
C GLN A 83 11.17 -14.20 7.99
N THR A 84 11.90 -14.33 6.87
CA THR A 84 13.35 -14.07 6.81
C THR A 84 13.70 -12.68 6.33
N ARG A 85 12.80 -12.02 5.57
CA ARG A 85 12.99 -10.67 5.05
C ARG A 85 12.16 -9.68 5.86
N PHE A 86 12.82 -8.76 6.55
CA PHE A 86 12.20 -7.59 7.18
C PHE A 86 12.19 -6.40 6.22
N CYS A 87 11.48 -5.34 6.58
CA CYS A 87 11.34 -4.17 5.73
C CYS A 87 11.46 -2.89 6.55
N GLY A 88 12.20 -1.89 6.03
CA GLY A 88 12.39 -0.60 6.68
C GLY A 88 13.34 -0.61 7.88
N ILE A 89 14.18 -1.64 8.02
CA ILE A 89 15.21 -1.75 9.05
C ILE A 89 16.48 -2.22 8.34
N ASP A 90 17.53 -1.41 8.41
CA ASP A 90 18.89 -1.74 7.96
C ASP A 90 19.67 -2.47 9.07
#